data_AF-A0ABD2RRQ7-F1
#
_entry.id   AF-A0ABD2RRQ7-F1
#
_cell.length_a   1.000
_cell.length_b   1.000
_cell.length_c   1.000
_cell.angle_alpha   90.00
_cell.angle_beta   90.00
_cell.angle_gamma   90.00
#
_symmetry.space_group_name_H-M   'P 1'
#
loop_
_entity.id
_entity.type
_entity.pdbx_description
1 polymer ?
#
loop_
_entity_poly.entity_id
_entity_poly.type
_entity_poly.pdbx_seq_one_letter_code
_entity_poly.pdbx_strand_id
1 'polypeptide(L)'
;MYIENVTGTCLRCYYAALDDPDFPSIQGLAEAGLISSKLSRHDKKSSSYPDQSPFFFTPESPLSRQDLVSWKIALEKGQLPVVDEKSLQKVSGWIDTDKIHPDAWPALVADLSSGEWGIIALAFGYTRFFQPYKTVTKGQAAIALATGEASDTIVEELSHIEAESIAEKAVASYNSLAAQVEKDVNASFEKELILKKKRVDTMKKLVEEARQELESLRAERKAEHPVVMKERATVDSDLEALSRFRLEVEEQLQSLKSDKIDISYEKERHGKFHRDAEIENQEIARLQYELEVEREALSMARAWAEGEAKRARE
;
A
#
# COMPACT_ATOMS: atom_id res chain seq x y z
N MET A 1 -36.19 29.84 -9.76
CA MET A 1 -36.91 31.06 -10.21
C MET A 1 -36.22 32.22 -9.51
N TYR A 2 -35.31 32.91 -10.22
CA TYR A 2 -34.60 34.07 -9.68
C TYR A 2 -35.56 35.26 -9.67
N ILE A 3 -35.96 35.72 -8.49
CA ILE A 3 -36.69 36.98 -8.34
C ILE A 3 -35.61 38.07 -8.32
N GLU A 4 -35.57 38.89 -9.36
CA GLU A 4 -34.75 40.08 -9.43
C GLU A 4 -35.01 40.95 -8.18
N ASN A 5 -33.94 41.46 -7.56
CA ASN A 5 -33.94 42.33 -6.38
C ASN A 5 -34.57 43.71 -6.68
N VAL A 6 -35.87 43.73 -6.99
CA VAL A 6 -36.68 44.94 -7.17
C VAL A 6 -37.86 44.87 -6.21
N THR A 7 -37.58 44.83 -4.91
CA THR A 7 -38.59 45.09 -3.89
C THR A 7 -38.05 46.16 -2.95
N GLY A 8 -38.55 47.38 -3.10
CA GLY A 8 -38.38 48.40 -2.07
C GLY A 8 -38.92 47.85 -0.76
N THR A 9 -38.16 48.01 0.32
CA THR A 9 -38.50 47.46 1.64
C THR A 9 -39.94 47.80 2.05
N CYS A 10 -40.71 46.74 2.29
CA CYS A 10 -42.12 46.83 2.69
C CYS A 10 -42.26 47.57 4.03
N LEU A 11 -41.30 47.38 4.92
CA LEU A 11 -41.24 48.04 6.23
C LEU A 11 -40.46 49.34 6.18
N ARG A 12 -40.88 50.30 7.01
CA ARG A 12 -40.03 51.42 7.46
C ARG A 12 -39.89 51.25 8.96
N CYS A 13 -38.71 50.91 9.43
CA CYS A 13 -38.40 50.67 10.83
C CYS A 13 -37.43 51.76 11.30
N TYR A 14 -37.62 52.25 12.52
CA TYR A 14 -36.78 53.32 13.09
C TYR A 14 -35.42 52.78 13.60
N TYR A 15 -35.32 51.45 13.80
CA TYR A 15 -34.20 50.83 14.53
C TYR A 15 -33.67 49.50 13.96
N ALA A 16 -34.34 48.84 13.01
CA ALA A 16 -33.81 47.62 12.40
C ALA A 16 -32.97 48.00 11.17
N ALA A 17 -31.64 47.98 11.34
CA ALA A 17 -30.70 48.04 10.23
C ALA A 17 -30.85 46.79 9.37
N LEU A 18 -30.46 46.84 8.09
CA LEU A 18 -30.42 45.68 7.19
C LEU A 18 -29.57 44.51 7.75
N ASP A 19 -28.72 44.78 8.74
CA ASP A 19 -27.82 43.83 9.38
C ASP A 19 -28.43 43.12 10.60
N ASP A 20 -29.69 43.40 10.95
CA ASP A 20 -30.39 42.70 12.03
C ASP A 20 -30.72 41.25 11.61
N PRO A 21 -30.30 40.22 12.36
CA PRO A 21 -30.56 38.81 12.01
C PRO A 21 -32.06 38.48 11.91
N ASP A 22 -32.93 39.24 12.58
CA ASP A 22 -34.37 39.04 12.55
C ASP A 22 -35.04 39.77 11.37
N PHE A 23 -34.33 40.67 10.69
CA PHE A 23 -34.86 41.46 9.58
C PHE A 23 -35.49 40.62 8.46
N PRO A 24 -34.88 39.52 7.96
CA PRO A 24 -35.49 38.71 6.92
C PRO A 24 -36.83 38.10 7.35
N SER A 25 -36.94 37.66 8.60
CA SER A 25 -38.16 37.08 9.17
C SER A 25 -39.27 38.14 9.29
N ILE A 26 -38.93 39.32 9.83
CA ILE A 26 -39.88 40.43 9.99
C ILE A 26 -40.33 40.93 8.61
N GLN A 27 -39.41 41.06 7.65
CA GLN A 27 -39.70 41.48 6.29
C GLN A 27 -40.60 40.46 5.57
N GLY A 28 -40.32 39.17 5.69
CA GLY A 28 -41.15 38.11 5.11
C GLY A 28 -42.59 38.12 5.66
N LEU A 29 -42.75 38.29 6.97
CA LEU A 29 -44.08 38.41 7.60
C LEU A 29 -44.85 39.65 7.13
N ALA A 30 -44.15 40.78 6.93
CA ALA A 30 -44.75 42.02 6.47
C ALA A 30 -45.14 42.00 4.98
N GLU A 31 -44.35 41.30 4.16
CA GLU A 31 -44.65 41.05 2.74
C GLU A 31 -45.82 40.07 2.59
N ALA A 32 -45.93 39.08 3.48
CA ALA A 32 -47.07 38.18 3.56
C ALA A 32 -48.35 38.86 4.09
N GLY A 33 -48.26 40.09 4.59
CA GLY A 33 -49.40 40.84 5.14
C GLY A 33 -49.88 40.37 6.51
N LEU A 34 -49.09 39.53 7.20
CA LEU A 34 -49.42 39.02 8.54
C LEU A 34 -49.19 40.05 9.64
N ILE A 35 -48.18 40.91 9.46
CA ILE A 35 -47.93 42.07 10.32
C ILE A 35 -48.21 43.36 9.54
N SER A 36 -48.69 44.37 10.26
CA SER A 36 -48.99 45.69 9.69
C SER A 36 -47.77 46.29 9.00
N SER A 37 -47.94 46.69 7.74
CA SER A 37 -46.87 47.20 6.88
C SER A 37 -47.41 48.26 5.92
N LYS A 38 -46.53 48.86 5.09
CA LYS A 38 -46.97 49.83 4.06
C LYS A 38 -48.01 49.22 3.10
N LEU A 39 -47.92 47.92 2.83
CA LEU A 39 -48.81 47.21 1.91
C LEU A 39 -50.21 47.05 2.49
N SER A 40 -50.32 46.73 3.80
CA SER A 40 -51.60 46.54 4.49
C SER A 40 -52.51 47.78 4.50
N ARG A 41 -51.94 48.99 4.38
CA ARG A 41 -52.68 50.25 4.48
C ARG A 41 -53.33 50.69 3.16
N HIS A 42 -52.85 50.21 2.01
CA HIS A 42 -53.30 50.72 0.71
C HIS A 42 -54.75 50.33 0.36
N ASP A 43 -55.31 49.31 1.00
CA ASP A 43 -56.71 48.88 0.79
C ASP A 43 -57.72 49.70 1.62
N LYS A 44 -57.28 50.48 2.62
CA LYS A 44 -58.15 51.30 3.47
C LYS A 44 -58.37 52.70 2.91
N LYS A 45 -58.87 52.82 1.67
CA LYS A 45 -59.34 54.11 1.08
C LYS A 45 -60.75 54.53 1.55
N SER A 46 -61.24 54.03 2.67
CA SER A 46 -62.60 54.30 3.16
C SER A 46 -62.69 55.34 4.29
N SER A 47 -61.59 55.82 4.88
CA SER A 47 -61.66 56.84 5.92
C SER A 47 -61.55 58.25 5.33
N SER A 48 -62.48 59.12 5.72
CA SER A 48 -62.61 60.52 5.27
C SER A 48 -61.45 61.45 5.70
N TYR A 49 -60.47 60.92 6.44
CA TYR A 49 -59.24 61.62 6.80
C TYR A 49 -58.05 60.73 6.44
N PRO A 50 -57.15 61.17 5.53
CA PRO A 50 -55.88 60.49 5.32
C PRO A 50 -55.02 60.80 6.54
N ASP A 51 -54.98 59.89 7.50
CA ASP A 51 -53.93 59.92 8.50
C ASP A 51 -52.60 59.69 7.74
N GLN A 52 -51.81 60.75 7.56
CA GLN A 52 -50.54 60.72 6.82
C GLN A 52 -49.35 60.35 7.72
N SER A 53 -49.61 59.92 8.96
CA SER A 53 -48.56 59.45 9.86
C SER A 53 -47.85 58.23 9.26
N PRO A 54 -46.51 58.23 9.10
CA PRO A 54 -45.80 57.05 8.62
C PRO A 54 -45.95 55.92 9.64
N PHE A 55 -46.40 54.75 9.18
CA PHE A 55 -46.47 53.55 10.03
C PHE A 55 -45.06 53.00 10.21
N PHE A 56 -44.64 52.83 11.46
CA PHE A 56 -43.34 52.26 11.82
C PHE A 56 -43.55 50.99 12.63
N PHE A 57 -42.96 49.89 12.17
CA PHE A 57 -42.87 48.67 12.98
C PHE A 57 -41.83 48.89 14.08
N THR A 58 -42.20 48.56 15.32
CA THR A 58 -41.37 48.73 16.51
C THR A 58 -40.99 47.35 17.06
N PRO A 59 -39.88 46.74 16.59
CA PRO A 59 -39.49 45.39 17.00
C PRO A 59 -39.29 45.26 18.52
N GLU A 60 -38.78 46.32 19.15
CA GLU A 60 -38.54 46.38 20.60
C GLU A 60 -39.80 46.58 21.45
N SER A 61 -40.96 46.84 20.83
CA SER A 61 -42.20 47.03 21.59
C SER A 61 -42.73 45.68 22.09
N PRO A 62 -43.25 45.62 23.34
CA PRO A 62 -43.75 44.37 23.87
C PRO A 62 -45.02 43.94 23.12
N LEU A 63 -45.09 42.65 22.77
CA LEU A 63 -46.22 42.07 22.05
C LEU A 63 -47.50 42.15 22.87
N SER A 64 -48.58 42.65 22.26
CA SER A 64 -49.90 42.72 22.89
C SER A 64 -50.69 41.42 22.72
N ARG A 65 -51.68 41.19 23.58
CA ARG A 65 -52.55 40.00 23.49
C ARG A 65 -53.32 39.92 22.18
N GLN A 66 -53.86 41.05 21.72
CA GLN A 66 -54.59 41.07 20.45
C GLN A 66 -53.67 40.78 19.27
N ASP A 67 -52.43 41.27 19.29
CA ASP A 67 -51.49 41.09 18.19
C ASP A 67 -50.99 39.65 18.15
N LEU A 68 -50.69 39.04 19.30
CA LEU A 68 -50.31 37.61 19.37
C LEU A 68 -51.36 36.72 18.71
N VAL A 69 -52.62 36.85 19.11
CA VAL A 69 -53.71 36.02 18.57
C VAL A 69 -53.96 36.35 17.11
N SER A 70 -53.93 37.64 16.74
CA SER A 70 -54.15 38.06 15.34
C SER A 70 -53.09 37.49 14.41
N TRP A 71 -51.81 37.63 14.76
CA TRP A 71 -50.71 37.16 13.93
C TRP A 71 -50.67 35.64 13.84
N LYS A 72 -50.84 34.94 14.96
CA LYS A 72 -50.82 33.47 14.99
C LYS A 72 -51.99 32.88 14.22
N ILE A 73 -53.22 33.37 14.42
CA ILE A 73 -54.39 32.85 13.73
C ILE A 73 -54.36 33.19 12.23
N ALA A 74 -53.87 34.37 11.85
CA ALA A 74 -53.69 34.71 10.44
C ALA A 74 -52.63 33.84 9.75
N LEU A 75 -51.60 33.41 10.49
CA LEU A 75 -50.58 32.49 9.98
C LEU A 75 -51.14 31.09 9.72
N GLU A 76 -52.03 30.60 10.61
CA GLU A 76 -52.59 29.25 10.50
C GLU A 76 -53.82 29.17 9.58
N LYS A 77 -54.68 30.19 9.63
CA LYS A 77 -55.96 30.20 8.91
C LYS A 77 -55.86 31.12 7.71
N GLY A 78 -55.74 30.52 6.52
CA GLY A 78 -55.67 31.25 5.25
C GLY A 78 -56.91 32.12 4.93
N GLN A 79 -58.04 31.90 5.58
CA GLN A 79 -59.22 32.76 5.47
C GLN A 79 -59.85 33.01 6.85
N LEU A 80 -60.04 34.30 7.16
CA LEU A 80 -60.69 34.73 8.40
C LEU A 80 -62.16 35.10 8.15
N PRO A 81 -63.06 34.88 9.13
CA PRO A 81 -64.46 35.25 9.00
C PRO A 81 -64.64 36.77 8.96
N VAL A 82 -65.61 37.25 8.18
CA VAL A 82 -66.02 38.66 8.24
C VAL A 82 -66.90 38.84 9.48
N VAL A 83 -66.47 39.70 10.41
CA VAL A 83 -67.08 39.84 11.74
C VAL A 83 -67.41 41.30 12.01
N ASP A 84 -68.60 41.55 12.53
CA ASP A 84 -69.01 42.82 13.12
C ASP A 84 -68.85 42.81 14.65
N GLU A 85 -68.78 44.00 15.26
CA GLU A 85 -68.58 44.17 16.71
C GLU A 85 -69.58 43.36 17.55
N LYS A 86 -70.85 43.35 17.10
CA LYS A 86 -71.93 42.65 17.79
C LYS A 86 -71.75 41.13 17.78
N SER A 87 -71.13 40.57 16.73
CA SER A 87 -70.84 39.14 16.68
C SER A 87 -69.71 38.77 17.64
N LEU A 88 -68.66 39.59 17.73
CA LEU A 88 -67.59 39.37 18.70
C LEU A 88 -68.12 39.45 20.15
N GLN A 89 -68.97 40.43 20.46
CA GLN A 89 -69.59 40.57 21.79
C GLN A 89 -70.40 39.33 22.19
N LYS A 90 -71.15 38.75 21.25
CA LYS A 90 -71.96 37.55 21.50
C LYS A 90 -71.13 36.31 21.78
N VAL A 91 -70.00 36.14 21.08
CA VAL A 91 -69.17 34.92 21.18
C VAL A 91 -68.16 35.02 22.33
N SER A 92 -67.59 36.19 22.58
CA SER A 92 -66.50 36.35 23.55
C SER A 92 -66.93 36.46 25.01
N GLY A 93 -68.09 37.09 25.28
CA GLY A 93 -68.55 37.36 26.65
C GLY A 93 -67.66 38.33 27.45
N TRP A 94 -66.73 39.03 26.78
CA TRP A 94 -65.84 40.01 27.41
C TRP A 94 -66.53 41.35 27.64
N ILE A 95 -66.09 42.05 28.69
CA ILE A 95 -66.62 43.37 29.04
C ILE A 95 -65.94 44.48 28.23
N ASP A 96 -64.70 44.28 27.79
CA ASP A 96 -63.84 45.28 27.13
C ASP A 96 -63.70 45.09 25.61
N THR A 97 -64.74 44.55 24.95
CA THR A 97 -64.74 44.36 23.49
C THR A 97 -64.63 45.66 22.70
N ASP A 98 -65.10 46.76 23.27
CA ASP A 98 -65.03 48.12 22.70
C ASP A 98 -63.59 48.63 22.54
N LYS A 99 -62.65 48.09 23.32
CA LYS A 99 -61.23 48.48 23.29
C LYS A 99 -60.40 47.69 22.27
N ILE A 100 -60.97 46.65 21.68
CA ILE A 100 -60.29 45.77 20.74
C ILE A 100 -60.28 46.41 19.36
N HIS A 101 -59.12 46.42 18.71
CA HIS A 101 -59.00 46.98 17.37
C HIS A 101 -59.85 46.17 16.35
N PRO A 102 -60.62 46.82 15.45
CA PRO A 102 -61.50 46.12 14.50
C PRO A 102 -60.81 45.05 13.64
N ASP A 103 -59.54 45.29 13.27
CA ASP A 103 -58.75 44.33 12.48
C ASP A 103 -58.49 43.00 13.21
N ALA A 104 -58.56 42.99 14.55
CA ALA A 104 -58.33 41.79 15.35
C ALA A 104 -59.60 40.95 15.55
N TRP A 105 -60.80 41.50 15.30
CA TRP A 105 -62.07 40.79 15.53
C TRP A 105 -62.17 39.46 14.76
N PRO A 106 -61.82 39.38 13.46
CA PRO A 106 -61.86 38.13 12.70
C PRO A 106 -61.01 37.02 13.34
N ALA A 107 -59.78 37.35 13.73
CA ALA A 107 -58.86 36.40 14.33
C ALA A 107 -59.32 35.93 15.71
N LEU A 108 -59.82 36.85 16.54
CA LEU A 108 -60.33 36.52 17.87
C LEU A 108 -61.57 35.62 17.80
N VAL A 109 -62.50 35.88 16.89
CA VAL A 109 -63.65 34.99 16.68
C VAL A 109 -63.22 33.62 16.17
N ALA A 110 -62.25 33.58 15.25
CA ALA A 110 -61.73 32.32 14.72
C ALA A 110 -61.00 31.49 15.79
N ASP A 111 -60.34 32.13 16.76
CA ASP A 111 -59.73 31.46 17.93
C ASP A 111 -60.80 30.97 18.92
N LEU A 112 -61.78 31.81 19.25
CA LEU A 112 -62.88 31.45 20.15
C LEU A 112 -63.73 30.28 19.60
N SER A 113 -63.79 30.15 18.27
CA SER A 113 -64.46 29.02 17.60
C SER A 113 -63.75 27.68 17.86
N SER A 114 -62.46 27.70 18.20
CA SER A 114 -61.69 26.51 18.59
C SER A 114 -61.94 26.09 20.05
N GLY A 115 -62.70 26.88 20.82
CA GLY A 115 -63.11 26.56 22.20
C GLY A 115 -61.93 26.43 23.16
N GLU A 116 -61.84 25.29 23.86
CA GLU A 116 -60.78 25.01 24.85
C GLU A 116 -59.39 24.85 24.22
N TRP A 117 -59.33 24.57 22.92
CA TRP A 117 -58.07 24.42 22.17
C TRP A 117 -57.57 25.74 21.58
N GLY A 118 -58.31 26.83 21.76
CA GLY A 118 -57.90 28.17 21.32
C GLY A 118 -56.75 28.74 22.16
N ILE A 119 -55.98 29.62 21.55
CA ILE A 119 -54.86 30.34 22.17
C ILE A 119 -55.35 31.13 23.37
N ILE A 120 -56.52 31.79 23.26
CA ILE A 120 -57.09 32.57 24.36
C ILE A 120 -57.30 31.69 25.60
N ALA A 121 -57.91 30.51 25.41
CA ALA A 121 -58.21 29.59 26.51
C ALA A 121 -56.93 29.03 27.14
N LEU A 122 -55.97 28.61 26.31
CA LEU A 122 -54.74 27.94 26.77
C LEU A 122 -53.67 28.90 27.30
N ALA A 123 -53.43 30.03 26.63
CA ALA A 123 -52.37 30.97 27.01
C ALA A 123 -52.86 32.00 28.04
N PHE A 124 -54.11 32.46 27.95
CA PHE A 124 -54.63 33.53 28.83
C PHE A 124 -55.61 33.04 29.89
N GLY A 125 -56.20 31.86 29.71
CA GLY A 125 -57.21 31.30 30.59
C GLY A 125 -58.59 31.95 30.40
N TYR A 126 -59.57 31.46 31.17
CA TYR A 126 -60.92 32.03 31.18
C TYR A 126 -60.91 33.41 31.84
N THR A 127 -61.04 34.45 31.01
CA THR A 127 -61.04 35.85 31.45
C THR A 127 -62.34 36.54 31.06
N ARG A 128 -62.86 37.41 31.94
CA ARG A 128 -63.99 38.30 31.64
C ARG A 128 -63.56 39.63 31.01
N PHE A 129 -62.27 39.94 31.09
CA PHE A 129 -61.62 41.06 30.42
C PHE A 129 -60.46 40.52 29.59
N PHE A 130 -60.50 40.76 28.28
CA PHE A 130 -59.44 40.30 27.39
C PHE A 130 -58.15 41.10 27.60
N GLN A 131 -58.29 42.41 27.85
CA GLN A 131 -57.18 43.37 27.97
C GLN A 131 -56.30 43.38 26.71
N PRO A 132 -56.81 43.89 25.56
CA PRO A 132 -56.15 43.75 24.25
C PRO A 132 -54.71 44.25 24.22
N TYR A 133 -54.43 45.37 24.88
CA TYR A 133 -53.10 46.01 24.94
C TYR A 133 -52.19 45.48 26.05
N LYS A 134 -52.63 44.48 26.81
CA LYS A 134 -51.77 43.88 27.84
C LYS A 134 -50.63 43.13 27.17
N THR A 135 -49.44 43.26 27.74
CA THR A 135 -48.25 42.59 27.23
C THR A 135 -48.32 41.09 27.50
N VAL A 136 -47.80 40.32 26.54
CA VAL A 136 -47.73 38.87 26.58
C VAL A 136 -46.42 38.43 27.21
N THR A 137 -46.47 37.47 28.14
CA THR A 137 -45.24 36.89 28.71
C THR A 137 -44.64 35.85 27.77
N LYS A 138 -43.34 35.58 27.88
CA LYS A 138 -42.67 34.53 27.08
C LYS A 138 -43.35 33.16 27.20
N GLY A 139 -43.85 32.81 28.39
CA GLY A 139 -44.58 31.55 28.60
C GLY A 139 -45.93 31.53 27.86
N GLN A 140 -46.65 32.64 27.85
CA GLN A 140 -47.91 32.76 27.10
C GLN A 140 -47.68 32.69 25.59
N ALA A 141 -46.62 33.35 25.10
CA ALA A 141 -46.22 33.27 23.70
C ALA A 141 -45.80 31.83 23.32
N ALA A 142 -45.05 31.14 24.17
CA ALA A 142 -44.64 29.76 23.93
C ALA A 142 -45.85 28.82 23.83
N ILE A 143 -46.82 28.94 24.74
CA ILE A 143 -48.08 28.17 24.67
C ILE A 143 -48.84 28.50 23.39
N ALA A 144 -48.96 29.79 23.04
CA ALA A 144 -49.64 30.21 21.82
C ALA A 144 -48.98 29.64 20.55
N LEU A 145 -47.64 29.57 20.50
CA LEU A 145 -46.91 29.02 19.35
C LEU A 145 -46.98 27.49 19.27
N ALA A 146 -46.94 26.81 20.42
CA ALA A 146 -47.02 25.35 20.52
C ALA A 146 -48.44 24.81 20.32
N THR A 147 -49.44 25.67 20.27
CA THR A 147 -50.84 25.32 20.04
C THR A 147 -51.27 25.71 18.64
N GLY A 148 -52.25 24.99 18.09
CA GLY A 148 -52.81 25.24 16.76
C GLY A 148 -52.56 24.08 15.78
N GLU A 149 -53.05 24.24 14.56
CA GLU A 149 -53.10 23.15 13.56
C GLU A 149 -51.72 22.72 13.05
N ALA A 150 -50.72 23.62 13.11
CA ALA A 150 -49.36 23.35 12.67
C ALA A 150 -48.46 22.77 13.78
N SER A 151 -48.95 22.58 15.02
CA SER A 151 -48.12 22.15 16.15
C SER A 151 -47.45 20.80 15.90
N ASP A 152 -48.19 19.83 15.39
CA ASP A 152 -47.71 18.46 15.20
C ASP A 152 -46.60 18.43 14.14
N THR A 153 -46.81 19.15 13.03
CA THR A 153 -45.79 19.29 11.98
C THR A 153 -44.53 19.97 12.50
N ILE A 154 -44.64 21.01 13.34
CA ILE A 154 -43.47 21.69 13.90
C ILE A 154 -42.71 20.77 14.84
N VAL A 155 -43.41 19.98 15.67
CA VAL A 155 -42.76 19.02 16.59
C VAL A 155 -42.04 17.92 15.81
N GLU A 156 -42.65 17.40 14.74
CA GLU A 156 -42.01 16.42 13.85
C GLU A 156 -40.74 16.99 13.20
N GLU A 157 -40.80 18.19 12.62
CA GLU A 157 -39.65 18.86 12.00
C GLU A 157 -38.54 19.17 13.02
N LEU A 158 -38.90 19.62 14.23
CA LEU A 158 -37.92 19.81 15.30
C LEU A 158 -37.22 18.51 15.67
N SER A 159 -37.97 17.41 15.79
CA SER A 159 -37.40 16.09 16.07
C SER A 159 -36.47 15.62 14.93
N HIS A 160 -36.82 15.92 13.67
CA HIS A 160 -35.99 15.61 12.51
C HIS A 160 -34.69 16.42 12.54
N ILE A 161 -34.76 17.74 12.77
CA ILE A 161 -33.60 18.62 12.87
C ILE A 161 -32.67 18.20 14.01
N GLU A 162 -33.21 17.82 15.17
CA GLU A 162 -32.41 17.32 16.29
C GLU A 162 -31.70 16.01 15.93
N ALA A 163 -32.40 15.08 15.27
CA ALA A 163 -31.82 13.83 14.80
C ALA A 163 -30.71 14.07 13.75
N GLU A 164 -30.93 14.98 12.81
CA GLU A 164 -29.94 15.38 11.80
C GLU A 164 -28.72 16.02 12.46
N SER A 165 -28.90 16.94 13.42
CA SER A 165 -27.79 17.54 14.17
C SER A 165 -26.96 16.51 14.95
N ILE A 166 -27.60 15.48 15.52
CA ILE A 166 -26.89 14.38 16.21
C ILE A 166 -26.11 13.54 15.19
N ALA A 167 -26.70 13.23 14.04
CA ALA A 167 -26.05 12.50 12.96
C ALA A 167 -24.83 13.27 12.41
N GLU A 168 -24.96 14.57 12.18
CA GLU A 168 -23.84 15.43 11.74
C GLU A 168 -22.69 15.44 12.74
N LYS A 169 -22.99 15.57 14.04
CA LYS A 169 -21.97 15.50 15.11
C LYS A 169 -21.26 14.15 15.12
N ALA A 170 -22.00 13.06 14.94
CA ALA A 170 -21.44 11.72 14.84
C ALA A 170 -20.50 11.59 13.64
N VAL A 171 -20.94 12.04 12.45
CA VAL A 171 -20.13 12.02 11.22
C VAL A 171 -18.87 12.88 11.37
N ALA A 172 -18.98 14.08 11.95
CA ALA A 172 -17.83 14.95 12.20
C ALA A 172 -16.80 14.28 13.12
N SER A 173 -17.25 13.59 14.17
CA SER A 173 -16.36 12.84 15.06
C SER A 173 -15.66 11.67 14.35
N TYR A 174 -16.38 10.95 13.48
CA TYR A 174 -15.83 9.84 12.70
C TYR A 174 -14.79 10.33 11.69
N ASN A 175 -15.08 11.42 10.97
CA ASN A 175 -14.15 12.01 10.01
C ASN A 175 -12.87 12.50 10.69
N SER A 176 -12.98 13.08 11.89
CA SER A 176 -11.81 13.47 12.70
C SER A 176 -10.93 12.27 13.07
N LEU A 177 -11.56 11.17 13.53
CA LEU A 177 -10.85 9.93 13.85
C LEU A 177 -10.21 9.31 12.60
N ALA A 178 -10.92 9.28 11.47
CA ALA A 178 -10.44 8.75 10.21
C ALA A 178 -9.19 9.52 9.72
N ALA A 179 -9.20 10.86 9.80
CA ALA A 179 -8.06 11.69 9.45
C ALA A 179 -6.84 11.41 10.35
N GLN A 180 -7.07 11.17 11.65
CA GLN A 180 -6.00 10.80 12.57
C GLN A 180 -5.41 9.42 12.23
N VAL A 181 -6.26 8.42 11.95
CA VAL A 181 -5.82 7.07 11.54
C VAL A 181 -5.03 7.14 10.24
N GLU A 182 -5.50 7.89 9.24
CA GLU A 182 -4.79 8.07 7.98
C GLU A 182 -3.40 8.68 8.19
N LYS A 183 -3.30 9.70 9.03
CA LYS A 183 -2.01 10.32 9.40
C LYS A 183 -1.06 9.31 10.06
N ASP A 184 -1.55 8.52 11.00
CA ASP A 184 -0.74 7.53 11.71
C ASP A 184 -0.28 6.39 10.79
N VAL A 185 -1.17 5.94 9.90
CA VAL A 185 -0.86 4.94 8.87
C VAL A 185 0.22 5.48 7.92
N ASN A 186 0.06 6.70 7.40
CA ASN A 186 1.07 7.32 6.53
C ASN A 186 2.42 7.46 7.25
N ALA A 187 2.45 7.89 8.51
CA ALA A 187 3.66 7.99 9.30
C ALA A 187 4.35 6.63 9.52
N SER A 188 3.57 5.55 9.68
CA SER A 188 4.13 4.20 9.79
C SER A 188 4.73 3.70 8.47
N PHE A 189 4.05 3.95 7.34
CA PHE A 189 4.55 3.61 6.01
C PHE A 189 5.84 4.36 5.65
N GLU A 190 5.95 5.64 6.01
CA GLU A 190 7.18 6.41 5.79
C GLU A 190 8.37 5.81 6.53
N LYS A 191 8.18 5.37 7.79
CA LYS A 191 9.22 4.70 8.58
C LYS A 191 9.66 3.40 7.93
N GLU A 192 8.71 2.58 7.49
CA GLU A 192 9.02 1.33 6.79
C GLU A 192 9.74 1.57 5.47
N LEU A 193 9.34 2.60 4.72
CA LEU A 193 9.97 2.96 3.46
C LEU A 193 11.44 3.35 3.67
N ILE A 194 11.73 4.14 4.70
CA ILE A 194 13.11 4.51 5.06
C ILE A 194 13.92 3.27 5.44
N LEU A 195 13.35 2.36 6.24
CA LEU A 195 14.02 1.11 6.63
C LEU A 195 14.32 0.22 5.42
N LYS A 196 13.34 0.04 4.52
CA LYS A 196 13.52 -0.72 3.28
C LYS A 196 14.56 -0.08 2.37
N LYS A 197 14.57 1.25 2.22
CA LYS A 197 15.61 1.96 1.46
C LYS A 197 17.00 1.69 2.03
N LYS A 198 17.18 1.83 3.35
CA LYS A 198 18.45 1.50 4.03
C LYS A 198 18.88 0.06 3.76
N ARG A 199 17.96 -0.91 3.84
CA ARG A 199 18.26 -2.33 3.55
C ARG A 199 18.66 -2.55 2.09
N VAL A 200 18.01 -1.85 1.16
CA VAL A 200 18.40 -1.90 -0.26
C VAL A 200 19.80 -1.32 -0.45
N ASP A 201 20.11 -0.20 0.20
CA ASP A 201 21.43 0.42 0.10
C ASP A 201 22.54 -0.44 0.70
N THR A 202 22.30 -1.11 1.84
CA THR A 202 23.27 -2.07 2.39
C THR A 202 23.46 -3.27 1.47
N MET A 203 22.38 -3.81 0.90
CA MET A 203 22.47 -4.91 -0.05
C MET A 203 23.24 -4.51 -1.31
N LYS A 204 23.00 -3.30 -1.84
CA LYS A 204 23.76 -2.77 -2.99
C LYS A 204 25.26 -2.69 -2.70
N LYS A 205 25.64 -2.22 -1.50
CA LYS A 205 27.06 -2.19 -1.09
C LYS A 205 27.68 -3.58 -1.07
N LEU A 206 27.01 -4.55 -0.44
CA LEU A 206 27.48 -5.94 -0.40
C LEU A 206 27.60 -6.56 -1.80
N VAL A 207 26.68 -6.23 -2.71
CA VAL A 207 26.73 -6.70 -4.10
C VAL A 207 27.92 -6.07 -4.85
N GLU A 208 28.19 -4.79 -4.64
CA GLU A 208 29.35 -4.13 -5.26
C GLU A 208 30.68 -4.65 -4.68
N GLU A 209 30.76 -4.91 -3.37
CA GLU A 209 31.93 -5.55 -2.74
C GLU A 209 32.17 -6.95 -3.33
N ALA A 210 31.14 -7.79 -3.42
CA ALA A 210 31.23 -9.11 -4.02
C ALA A 210 31.62 -9.07 -5.51
N ARG A 211 31.20 -8.03 -6.25
CA ARG A 211 31.63 -7.81 -7.64
C ARG A 211 33.12 -7.49 -7.73
N GLN A 212 33.61 -6.61 -6.85
CA GLN A 212 35.03 -6.23 -6.81
C GLN A 212 35.92 -7.44 -6.46
N GLU A 213 35.53 -8.25 -5.48
CA GLU A 213 36.25 -9.49 -5.13
C GLU A 213 36.26 -10.50 -6.30
N LEU A 214 35.14 -10.63 -7.01
CA LEU A 214 35.07 -11.52 -8.15
C LEU A 214 35.94 -11.04 -9.31
N GLU A 215 36.06 -9.73 -9.50
CA GLU A 215 36.99 -9.14 -10.47
C GLU A 215 38.46 -9.33 -10.08
N SER A 216 38.81 -9.20 -8.80
CA SER A 216 40.18 -9.45 -8.33
C SER A 216 40.57 -10.92 -8.52
N LEU A 217 39.71 -11.86 -8.12
CA LEU A 217 39.94 -13.30 -8.32
C LEU A 217 40.04 -13.66 -9.82
N ARG A 218 39.25 -13.01 -10.69
CA ARG A 218 39.38 -13.18 -12.14
C ARG A 218 40.72 -12.66 -12.66
N ALA A 219 41.22 -11.55 -12.12
CA ALA A 219 42.51 -11.00 -12.50
C ALA A 219 43.67 -11.91 -12.03
N GLU A 220 43.61 -12.41 -10.79
CA GLU A 220 44.57 -13.38 -10.24
C GLU A 220 44.60 -14.66 -11.09
N ARG A 221 43.44 -15.25 -11.37
CA ARG A 221 43.34 -16.44 -12.24
C ARG A 221 43.94 -16.20 -13.63
N LYS A 222 43.72 -15.02 -14.23
CA LYS A 222 44.31 -14.66 -15.52
C LYS A 222 45.83 -14.53 -15.45
N ALA A 223 46.37 -14.07 -14.33
CA ALA A 223 47.81 -13.94 -14.09
C ALA A 223 48.49 -15.30 -13.83
N GLU A 224 47.83 -16.21 -13.12
CA GLU A 224 48.34 -17.56 -12.83
C GLU A 224 48.29 -18.47 -14.06
N HIS A 225 47.28 -18.33 -14.91
CA HIS A 225 47.09 -19.15 -16.11
C HIS A 225 48.34 -19.31 -17.00
N PRO A 226 49.08 -18.26 -17.39
CA PRO A 226 50.29 -18.42 -18.20
C PRO A 226 51.42 -19.17 -17.47
N VAL A 227 51.50 -19.10 -16.14
CA VAL A 227 52.49 -19.83 -15.35
C VAL A 227 52.19 -21.33 -15.41
N VAL A 228 50.94 -21.70 -15.13
CA VAL A 228 50.48 -23.10 -15.24
C VAL A 228 50.66 -23.64 -16.66
N MET A 229 50.38 -22.82 -17.69
CA MET A 229 50.61 -23.23 -19.08
C MET A 229 52.08 -23.45 -19.42
N LYS A 230 52.99 -22.66 -18.85
CA LYS A 230 54.45 -22.86 -19.01
C LYS A 230 54.91 -24.13 -18.31
N GLU A 231 54.49 -24.35 -17.07
CA GLU A 231 54.81 -25.58 -16.32
C GLU A 231 54.27 -26.82 -17.03
N ARG A 232 53.05 -26.75 -17.57
CA ARG A 232 52.49 -27.83 -18.40
C ARG A 232 53.35 -28.07 -19.64
N ALA A 233 53.75 -27.02 -20.36
CA ALA A 233 54.60 -27.15 -21.54
C ALA A 233 55.98 -27.74 -21.21
N THR A 234 56.56 -27.43 -20.04
CA THR A 234 57.82 -28.04 -19.59
C THR A 234 57.64 -29.52 -19.27
N VAL A 235 56.57 -29.89 -18.57
CA VAL A 235 56.26 -31.30 -18.26
C VAL A 235 56.02 -32.10 -19.54
N ASP A 236 55.28 -31.54 -20.50
CA ASP A 236 55.03 -32.19 -21.80
C ASP A 236 56.35 -32.39 -22.57
N SER A 237 57.27 -31.41 -22.56
CA SER A 237 58.61 -31.53 -23.15
C SER A 237 59.46 -32.63 -22.48
N ASP A 238 59.44 -32.70 -21.15
CA ASP A 238 60.16 -33.73 -20.40
C ASP A 238 59.59 -35.13 -20.67
N LEU A 239 58.27 -35.24 -20.80
CA LEU A 239 57.59 -36.50 -21.14
C LEU A 239 57.94 -36.98 -22.55
N GLU A 240 58.06 -36.06 -23.51
CA GLU A 240 58.58 -36.40 -24.85
C GLU A 240 60.03 -36.90 -24.78
N ALA A 241 60.89 -36.23 -24.02
CA ALA A 241 62.29 -36.66 -23.86
C ALA A 241 62.38 -38.06 -23.20
N LEU A 242 61.60 -38.31 -22.15
CA LEU A 242 61.50 -39.63 -21.52
C LEU A 242 60.97 -40.70 -22.49
N SER A 243 60.01 -40.34 -23.34
CA SER A 243 59.49 -41.26 -24.36
C SER A 243 60.55 -41.62 -25.40
N ARG A 244 61.40 -40.66 -25.81
CA ARG A 244 62.55 -40.90 -26.69
C ARG A 244 63.58 -41.80 -26.02
N PHE A 245 63.96 -41.52 -24.77
CA PHE A 245 64.90 -42.37 -24.02
C PHE A 245 64.36 -43.79 -23.82
N ARG A 246 63.06 -43.95 -23.56
CA ARG A 246 62.43 -45.27 -23.48
C ARG A 246 62.59 -46.05 -24.80
N LEU A 247 62.31 -45.41 -25.94
CA LEU A 247 62.47 -46.04 -27.25
C LEU A 247 63.93 -46.43 -27.52
N GLU A 248 64.88 -45.57 -27.18
CA GLU A 248 66.32 -45.86 -27.34
C GLU A 248 66.78 -47.04 -26.46
N VAL A 249 66.32 -47.10 -25.20
CA VAL A 249 66.58 -48.23 -24.30
C VAL A 249 65.93 -49.52 -24.82
N GLU A 250 64.71 -49.44 -25.36
CA GLU A 250 64.05 -50.58 -25.99
C GLU A 250 64.84 -51.09 -27.22
N GLU A 251 65.37 -50.19 -28.05
CA GLU A 251 66.23 -50.52 -29.18
C GLU A 251 67.54 -51.18 -28.73
N GLN A 252 68.23 -50.59 -27.74
CA GLN A 252 69.42 -51.17 -27.13
C GLN A 252 69.14 -52.56 -26.54
N LEU A 253 67.98 -52.75 -25.92
CA LEU A 253 67.57 -54.03 -25.37
C LEU A 253 67.31 -55.07 -26.48
N GLN A 254 66.72 -54.68 -27.61
CA GLN A 254 66.55 -55.58 -28.76
C GLN A 254 67.88 -55.96 -29.40
N SER A 255 68.79 -55.00 -29.56
CA SER A 255 70.16 -55.23 -30.04
C SER A 255 70.94 -56.20 -29.13
N LEU A 256 70.90 -55.98 -27.80
CA LEU A 256 71.51 -56.92 -26.85
C LEU A 256 70.88 -58.31 -26.89
N LYS A 257 69.57 -58.41 -27.18
CA LYS A 257 68.92 -59.70 -27.38
C LYS A 257 69.41 -60.41 -28.64
N SER A 258 69.60 -59.70 -29.76
CA SER A 258 70.20 -60.30 -30.97
C SER A 258 71.65 -60.72 -30.73
N ASP A 259 72.46 -59.85 -30.12
CA ASP A 259 73.85 -60.17 -29.78
C ASP A 259 73.93 -61.40 -28.88
N LYS A 260 73.01 -61.53 -27.90
CA LYS A 260 72.94 -62.72 -27.05
C LYS A 260 72.63 -63.99 -27.85
N ILE A 261 71.76 -63.91 -28.85
CA ILE A 261 71.46 -65.05 -29.73
C ILE A 261 72.71 -65.41 -30.55
N ASP A 262 73.39 -64.42 -31.13
CA ASP A 262 74.62 -64.64 -31.91
C ASP A 262 75.74 -65.24 -31.06
N ILE A 263 75.96 -64.72 -29.85
CA ILE A 263 76.91 -65.28 -28.87
C ILE A 263 76.54 -66.73 -28.52
N SER A 264 75.25 -67.04 -28.36
CA SER A 264 74.83 -68.41 -28.05
C SER A 264 75.13 -69.37 -29.21
N TYR A 265 74.96 -68.92 -30.45
CA TYR A 265 75.29 -69.67 -31.64
C TYR A 265 76.81 -69.87 -31.81
N GLU A 266 77.61 -68.81 -31.63
CA GLU A 266 79.08 -68.92 -31.65
C GLU A 266 79.61 -69.78 -30.51
N LYS A 267 78.95 -69.77 -29.34
CA LYS A 267 79.28 -70.67 -28.22
C LYS A 267 78.97 -72.12 -28.55
N GLU A 268 77.84 -72.41 -29.21
CA GLU A 268 77.52 -73.76 -29.68
C GLU A 268 78.53 -74.22 -30.73
N ARG A 269 78.89 -73.34 -31.67
CA ARG A 269 79.92 -73.61 -32.69
C ARG A 269 81.28 -73.90 -32.05
N HIS A 270 81.75 -73.06 -31.13
CA HIS A 270 82.96 -73.33 -30.34
C HIS A 270 82.85 -74.65 -29.58
N GLY A 271 81.69 -74.98 -29.01
CA GLY A 271 81.46 -76.26 -28.35
C GLY A 271 81.50 -77.46 -29.31
N LYS A 272 81.23 -77.29 -30.61
CA LYS A 272 81.48 -78.32 -31.63
C LYS A 272 82.98 -78.44 -31.91
N PHE A 273 83.66 -77.34 -32.22
CA PHE A 273 85.11 -77.36 -32.43
C PHE A 273 85.89 -77.92 -31.24
N HIS A 274 85.46 -77.61 -30.01
CA HIS A 274 86.09 -78.16 -28.82
C HIS A 274 85.91 -79.68 -28.72
N ARG A 275 84.72 -80.20 -29.04
CA ARG A 275 84.46 -81.65 -29.10
C ARG A 275 85.26 -82.33 -30.20
N ASP A 276 85.30 -81.74 -31.39
CA ASP A 276 86.07 -82.28 -32.52
C ASP A 276 87.56 -82.33 -32.19
N ALA A 277 88.11 -81.25 -31.61
CA ALA A 277 89.50 -81.21 -31.14
C ALA A 277 89.77 -82.21 -30.00
N GLU A 278 88.79 -82.48 -29.13
CA GLU A 278 88.91 -83.50 -28.08
C GLU A 278 88.92 -84.92 -28.67
N ILE A 279 88.12 -85.18 -29.70
CA ILE A 279 88.15 -86.45 -30.46
C ILE A 279 89.50 -86.60 -31.19
N GLU A 280 89.96 -85.56 -31.90
CA GLU A 280 91.27 -85.57 -32.55
C GLU A 280 92.40 -85.77 -31.54
N ASN A 281 92.36 -85.13 -30.37
CA ASN A 281 93.36 -85.37 -29.31
C ASN A 281 93.32 -86.81 -28.80
N GLN A 282 92.14 -87.43 -28.68
CA GLN A 282 92.02 -88.85 -28.33
C GLN A 282 92.57 -89.75 -29.43
N GLU A 283 92.33 -89.43 -30.71
CA GLU A 283 92.91 -90.15 -31.85
C GLU A 283 94.44 -89.99 -31.91
N ILE A 284 94.97 -88.80 -31.66
CA ILE A 284 96.41 -88.56 -31.55
C ILE A 284 97.00 -89.38 -30.41
N ALA A 285 96.37 -89.41 -29.24
CA ALA A 285 96.81 -90.23 -28.11
C ALA A 285 96.81 -91.73 -28.47
N ARG A 286 95.82 -92.21 -29.22
CA ARG A 286 95.78 -93.58 -29.74
C ARG A 286 96.89 -93.85 -30.75
N LEU A 287 97.10 -92.96 -31.72
CA LEU A 287 98.17 -93.09 -32.72
C LEU A 287 99.55 -93.03 -32.08
N GLN A 288 99.76 -92.21 -31.04
CA GLN A 288 100.99 -92.18 -30.26
C GLN A 288 101.22 -93.53 -29.56
N TYR A 289 100.18 -94.12 -28.97
CA TYR A 289 100.27 -95.46 -28.39
C TYR A 289 100.63 -96.53 -29.44
N GLU A 290 99.97 -96.51 -30.61
CA GLU A 290 100.28 -97.42 -31.72
C GLU A 290 101.73 -97.25 -32.22
N LEU A 291 102.18 -96.00 -32.37
CA LEU A 291 103.54 -95.69 -32.81
C LEU A 291 104.60 -96.08 -31.77
N GLU A 292 104.32 -95.95 -30.48
CA GLU A 292 105.21 -96.44 -29.41
C GLU A 292 105.33 -97.97 -29.46
N VAL A 293 104.24 -98.70 -29.70
CA VAL A 293 104.25 -100.16 -29.91
C VAL A 293 105.06 -100.53 -31.15
N GLU A 294 104.89 -99.82 -32.27
CA GLU A 294 105.70 -100.03 -33.48
C GLU A 294 107.17 -99.72 -33.24
N ARG A 295 107.48 -98.68 -32.46
CA ARG A 295 108.84 -98.28 -32.12
C ARG A 295 109.51 -99.32 -31.21
N GLU A 296 108.79 -99.88 -30.24
CA GLU A 296 109.25 -101.02 -29.46
C GLU A 296 109.48 -102.25 -30.35
N ALA A 297 108.56 -102.56 -31.27
CA ALA A 297 108.73 -103.65 -32.23
C ALA A 297 109.96 -103.47 -33.13
N LEU A 298 110.20 -102.26 -33.65
CA LEU A 298 111.40 -101.92 -34.42
C LEU A 298 112.67 -102.00 -33.58
N SER A 299 112.62 -101.60 -32.30
CA SER A 299 113.76 -101.74 -31.38
C SER A 299 114.11 -103.20 -31.11
N MET A 300 113.11 -104.06 -30.97
CA MET A 300 113.29 -105.51 -30.85
C MET A 300 113.87 -106.11 -32.14
N ALA A 301 113.38 -105.69 -33.31
CA ALA A 301 113.92 -106.11 -34.60
C ALA A 301 115.38 -105.63 -34.81
N ARG A 302 115.71 -104.42 -34.36
CA ARG A 302 117.07 -103.87 -34.42
C ARG A 302 118.02 -104.58 -33.46
N ALA A 303 117.59 -104.88 -32.24
CA ALA A 303 118.36 -105.69 -31.30
C ALA A 303 118.62 -107.11 -31.84
N TRP A 304 117.64 -107.68 -32.55
CA TRP A 304 117.81 -108.96 -33.25
C TRP A 304 118.84 -108.84 -34.39
N ALA A 305 118.75 -107.82 -35.24
CA ALA A 305 119.71 -107.59 -36.32
C ALA A 305 121.15 -107.31 -35.82
N GLU A 306 121.30 -106.56 -34.72
CA GLU A 306 122.60 -106.29 -34.09
C GLU A 306 123.18 -107.53 -33.38
N GLY A 307 122.31 -108.44 -32.90
CA GLY A 307 122.70 -109.76 -32.39
C GLY A 307 123.17 -110.73 -33.49
N GLU A 308 122.58 -110.67 -34.69
CA GLU A 308 123.02 -111.43 -35.86
C GLU A 308 124.37 -110.91 -36.39
N ALA A 309 124.57 -109.59 -36.44
CA ALA A 309 125.80 -108.96 -36.92
C ALA A 309 127.02 -109.23 -36.02
N LYS A 310 126.81 -109.47 -34.72
CA LYS A 310 127.90 -109.85 -33.78
C LYS A 310 128.37 -111.30 -33.94
N ARG A 311 127.59 -112.19 -34.57
CA ARG A 311 127.96 -113.60 -34.81
C ARG A 311 128.78 -113.83 -36.08
N ALA A 312 128.97 -112.81 -36.92
CA ALA A 312 129.65 -112.91 -38.21
C ALA A 312 131.07 -112.28 -38.25
N ARG A 313 131.72 -112.08 -37.09
CA ARG A 313 133.12 -111.61 -36.98
C ARG A 313 134.00 -112.47 -36.05
N GLU A 314 133.69 -113.76 -35.99
CA GLU A 314 134.67 -114.85 -35.74
C GLU A 314 134.95 -115.54 -37.07
#